data_AF-A0A5B7EXX4-F1
#
_entry.id   AF-A0A5B7EXX4-F1
#
_cell.length_a   1.000
_cell.length_b   1.000
_cell.length_c   1.000
_cell.angle_alpha   90.00
_cell.angle_beta   90.00
_cell.angle_gamma   90.00
#
_symmetry.space_group_name_H-M   'P 1'
#
loop_
_entity.id
_entity.type
_entity.pdbx_description
1 polymer ?
#
loop_
_entity_poly.entity_id
_entity_poly.type
_entity_poly.pdbx_seq_one_letter_code
_entity_poly.pdbx_strand_id
1 'polypeptide(L)'
;MQERSSNVMEFQISPDAHDTYQAGICSSPASLTWDSWVTQGRVDRFRQSPCPVAGEYTGVIPDNSMLCAKLYSDCNNPEIMFYTVFFCSNRSDVIEEREYRCLGQWVEGDITFTYTERRDQATYECFAGEVVDDDEIFIMEAGVNCQRGLEALSYGMKLVKQG
;
A
#
# COMPACT_ATOMS: atom_id res chain seq x y z
N MET A 1 0.46 16.24 -11.07
CA MET A 1 1.45 15.15 -10.96
C MET A 1 2.26 15.38 -9.70
N GLN A 2 2.56 14.32 -8.96
CA GLN A 2 3.36 14.34 -7.75
C GLN A 2 4.33 13.17 -7.74
N GLU A 3 5.60 13.45 -7.46
CA GLU A 3 6.59 12.41 -7.14
C GLU A 3 6.39 11.99 -5.68
N ARG A 4 6.07 10.72 -5.44
CA ARG A 4 5.80 10.18 -4.10
C ARG A 4 7.02 9.52 -3.49
N SER A 5 7.80 8.85 -4.32
CA SER A 5 9.09 8.28 -3.96
C SER A 5 9.99 8.22 -5.18
N SER A 6 11.23 7.75 -5.02
CA SER A 6 12.15 7.55 -6.15
C SER A 6 11.58 6.66 -7.25
N ASN A 7 10.68 5.73 -6.92
CA ASN A 7 10.08 4.81 -7.89
C ASN A 7 8.56 4.97 -8.06
N VAL A 8 7.90 5.88 -7.33
CA VAL A 8 6.45 6.02 -7.37
C VAL A 8 6.05 7.44 -7.73
N MET A 9 5.17 7.54 -8.72
CA MET A 9 4.60 8.80 -9.18
C MET A 9 3.09 8.68 -9.24
N GLU A 10 2.43 9.79 -8.94
CA GLU A 10 1.00 9.90 -9.10
C GLU A 10 0.61 11.06 -9.99
N PHE A 11 -0.47 10.88 -10.73
CA PHE A 11 -1.06 11.92 -11.56
C PHE A 11 -2.57 11.81 -11.53
N GLN A 12 -3.20 12.95 -11.75
CA GLN A 12 -4.62 13.04 -12.02
C GLN A 12 -4.76 13.52 -13.45
N ILE A 13 -5.76 13.00 -14.14
CA ILE A 13 -6.11 13.42 -15.48
C ILE A 13 -7.44 14.16 -15.37
N SER A 14 -7.54 15.30 -16.03
CA SER A 14 -8.82 16.00 -16.13
C SER A 14 -9.72 15.20 -17.09
N PRO A 15 -11.00 14.98 -16.76
CA PRO A 15 -11.95 14.42 -17.72
C PRO A 15 -12.20 15.39 -18.88
N ASP A 16 -11.92 16.68 -18.68
CA ASP A 16 -12.06 17.71 -19.69
C ASP A 16 -10.89 17.65 -20.68
N ALA A 17 -11.14 17.04 -21.84
CA ALA A 17 -10.22 17.05 -22.97
C ALA A 17 -10.35 18.35 -23.77
N HIS A 18 -9.22 18.96 -24.10
CA HIS A 18 -9.15 20.13 -24.99
C HIS A 18 -8.20 19.84 -26.16
N ASP A 19 -8.66 20.17 -27.38
CA ASP A 19 -7.86 20.00 -28.61
C ASP A 19 -6.73 21.05 -28.74
N THR A 20 -6.66 22.01 -27.83
CA THR A 20 -5.66 23.06 -27.81
C THR A 20 -5.08 23.25 -26.42
N TYR A 21 -3.78 23.50 -26.35
CA TYR A 21 -3.10 23.78 -25.08
C TYR A 21 -3.66 25.04 -24.44
N GLN A 22 -4.15 24.93 -23.21
CA GLN A 22 -4.50 26.07 -22.38
C GLN A 22 -3.60 26.12 -21.15
N ALA A 23 -2.86 27.22 -21.00
CA ALA A 23 -2.00 27.42 -19.85
C ALA A 23 -2.84 27.55 -18.56
N GLY A 24 -2.41 26.89 -17.49
CA GLY A 24 -3.03 27.04 -16.16
C GLY A 24 -4.20 26.11 -15.85
N ILE A 25 -4.63 25.21 -16.75
CA ILE A 25 -5.64 24.17 -16.43
C ILE A 25 -5.19 23.36 -15.21
N CYS A 26 -3.93 22.91 -15.19
CA CYS A 26 -3.39 22.11 -14.08
C CYS A 26 -3.13 22.90 -12.78
N SER A 27 -3.33 24.20 -12.80
CA SER A 27 -3.05 25.11 -11.68
C SER A 27 -4.33 25.74 -11.12
N SER A 28 -5.46 25.57 -11.80
CA SER A 28 -6.74 26.09 -11.35
C SER A 28 -7.45 25.03 -10.50
N PRO A 29 -7.68 25.28 -9.19
CA PRO A 29 -8.43 24.38 -8.33
C PRO A 29 -9.94 24.34 -8.66
N ALA A 30 -10.37 24.91 -9.79
CA ALA A 30 -11.77 25.15 -10.13
C ALA A 30 -12.46 23.99 -10.88
N SER A 31 -11.74 22.98 -11.38
CA SER A 31 -12.41 21.74 -11.81
C SER A 31 -12.58 20.86 -10.58
N LEU A 32 -13.74 20.92 -9.94
CA LEU A 32 -14.17 19.97 -8.89
C LEU A 32 -14.38 18.53 -9.44
N THR A 33 -13.73 18.19 -10.56
CA THR A 33 -13.98 17.02 -11.41
C THR A 33 -12.69 16.29 -11.80
N TRP A 34 -11.53 16.59 -11.19
CA TRP A 34 -10.34 15.77 -11.43
C TRP A 34 -10.63 14.31 -11.10
N ASP A 35 -10.23 13.41 -11.99
CA ASP A 35 -10.35 11.97 -11.72
C ASP A 35 -9.49 11.59 -10.50
N SER A 36 -9.82 10.43 -9.93
CA SER A 36 -9.03 9.79 -8.89
C SER A 36 -7.56 9.72 -9.29
N TRP A 37 -6.68 9.78 -8.29
CA TRP A 37 -5.25 9.57 -8.50
C TRP A 37 -5.00 8.25 -9.22
N VAL A 38 -4.09 8.29 -10.19
CA VAL A 38 -3.49 7.11 -10.81
C VAL A 38 -2.07 6.98 -10.28
N THR A 39 -1.75 5.82 -9.70
CA THR A 39 -0.44 5.52 -9.14
C THR A 39 0.34 4.66 -10.13
N GLN A 40 1.61 5.00 -10.35
CA GLN A 40 2.50 4.25 -11.23
C GLN A 40 3.85 4.04 -10.57
N GLY A 41 4.39 2.83 -10.76
CA GLY A 41 5.73 2.45 -10.36
C GLY A 41 6.72 2.50 -11.53
N ARG A 42 8.00 2.78 -11.25
CA ARG A 42 9.06 2.63 -12.26
C ARG A 42 9.24 1.17 -12.64
N VAL A 43 9.32 0.90 -13.94
CA VAL A 43 9.66 -0.42 -14.50
C VAL A 43 11.13 -0.75 -14.25
N ASP A 44 12.03 0.22 -14.48
CA ASP A 44 13.46 0.07 -14.25
C ASP A 44 13.86 0.71 -12.91
N ARG A 45 14.19 -0.14 -11.94
CA ARG A 45 14.39 0.22 -10.54
C ARG A 45 15.87 0.45 -10.27
N PHE A 46 16.30 1.70 -10.30
CA PHE A 46 17.66 2.09 -9.93
C PHE A 46 17.86 2.20 -8.41
N ARG A 47 16.78 2.23 -7.62
CA ARG A 47 16.83 2.37 -6.15
C ARG A 47 15.87 1.40 -5.48
N GLN A 48 16.38 0.64 -4.52
CA GLN A 48 15.56 -0.19 -3.65
C GLN A 48 14.68 0.71 -2.76
N SER A 49 13.44 0.29 -2.54
CA SER A 49 12.55 0.94 -1.57
C SER A 49 12.24 -0.06 -0.46
N PRO A 50 12.63 0.23 0.80
CA PRO A 50 12.28 -0.64 1.91
C PRO A 50 10.76 -0.65 2.10
N CYS A 51 10.23 -1.77 2.57
CA CYS A 51 8.88 -1.86 3.12
C CYS A 51 8.82 -1.12 4.47
N PRO A 52 7.63 -0.64 4.90
CA PRO A 52 7.53 0.27 6.05
C PRO A 52 7.89 -0.36 7.39
N VAL A 53 7.68 -1.67 7.54
CA VAL A 53 7.98 -2.42 8.75
C VAL A 53 8.95 -3.54 8.46
N ALA A 54 9.66 -3.98 9.51
CA ALA A 54 10.49 -5.17 9.52
C ALA A 54 10.13 -6.03 10.74
N GLY A 55 10.23 -7.34 10.58
CA GLY A 55 9.82 -8.35 11.56
C GLY A 55 8.60 -9.15 11.11
N GLU A 56 8.15 -10.03 11.99
CA GLU A 56 6.91 -10.79 11.81
C GLU A 56 5.78 -10.11 12.60
N TYR A 57 4.63 -9.88 11.97
CA TYR A 57 3.44 -9.35 12.61
C TYR A 57 2.27 -10.28 12.34
N THR A 58 1.38 -10.48 13.31
CA THR A 58 0.18 -11.29 13.14
C THR A 58 -1.07 -10.63 13.67
N GLY A 59 -2.21 -10.94 13.09
CA GLY A 59 -3.50 -10.39 13.49
C GLY A 59 -4.67 -11.15 12.91
N VAL A 60 -5.88 -10.82 13.37
CA VAL A 60 -7.13 -11.42 12.91
C VAL A 60 -7.68 -10.59 11.76
N ILE A 61 -8.13 -11.24 10.69
CA ILE A 61 -8.74 -10.54 9.55
C ILE A 61 -10.10 -9.98 9.98
N PRO A 62 -10.36 -8.66 9.83
CA PRO A 62 -11.59 -8.02 10.33
C PRO A 62 -12.90 -8.67 9.86
N ASP A 63 -12.96 -9.08 8.59
CA ASP A 63 -14.17 -9.66 7.98
C ASP A 63 -14.33 -11.17 8.24
N ASN A 64 -13.32 -11.83 8.81
CA ASN A 64 -13.36 -13.25 9.08
C ASN A 64 -12.54 -13.62 10.32
N SER A 65 -13.21 -13.72 11.46
CA SER A 65 -12.58 -14.01 12.76
C SER A 65 -11.95 -15.40 12.87
N MET A 66 -12.21 -16.32 11.92
CA MET A 66 -11.54 -17.62 11.87
C MET A 66 -10.17 -17.55 11.20
N LEU A 67 -9.91 -16.46 10.46
CA LEU A 67 -8.70 -16.29 9.67
C LEU A 67 -7.79 -15.26 10.31
N CYS A 68 -6.52 -15.61 10.32
CA CYS A 68 -5.44 -14.77 10.77
C CYS A 68 -4.53 -14.49 9.58
N ALA A 69 -3.91 -13.32 9.60
CA ALA A 69 -2.87 -12.95 8.67
C ALA A 69 -1.53 -12.83 9.38
N LYS A 70 -0.46 -13.12 8.65
CA LYS A 70 0.92 -12.84 9.02
C LYS A 70 1.53 -11.94 7.96
N LEU A 71 2.14 -10.86 8.41
CA LEU A 71 2.99 -9.98 7.60
C LEU A 71 4.44 -10.20 8.02
N TYR A 72 5.33 -10.47 7.07
CA TYR A 72 6.75 -10.66 7.37
C TYR A 72 7.64 -9.94 6.36
N SER A 73 8.64 -9.22 6.86
CA SER A 73 9.68 -8.57 6.07
C SER A 73 10.97 -8.56 6.87
N ASP A 74 12.13 -8.60 6.20
CA ASP A 74 13.43 -8.65 6.86
C ASP A 74 14.41 -7.59 6.34
N CYS A 75 15.46 -7.35 7.13
CA CYS A 75 16.46 -6.34 6.81
C CYS A 75 17.44 -6.77 5.71
N ASN A 76 17.48 -8.05 5.33
CA ASN A 76 18.38 -8.56 4.30
C ASN A 76 17.80 -8.30 2.91
N ASN A 77 16.48 -8.40 2.77
CA ASN A 77 15.71 -8.10 1.57
C ASN A 77 14.65 -7.05 1.89
N PRO A 78 15.06 -5.80 2.18
CA PRO A 78 14.15 -4.79 2.74
C PRO A 78 13.01 -4.42 1.81
N GLU A 79 13.10 -4.71 0.51
CA GLU A 79 12.03 -4.47 -0.46
C GLU A 79 11.00 -5.60 -0.54
N ILE A 80 11.20 -6.74 0.13
CA ILE A 80 10.31 -7.90 0.04
C ILE A 80 9.46 -8.02 1.31
N MET A 81 8.17 -8.25 1.09
CA MET A 81 7.18 -8.46 2.14
C MET A 81 6.34 -9.67 1.78
N PHE A 82 6.16 -10.55 2.76
CA PHE A 82 5.34 -11.75 2.66
C PHE A 82 4.06 -11.56 3.45
N TYR A 83 2.95 -11.97 2.84
CA TYR A 83 1.64 -11.96 3.46
C TYR A 83 1.05 -13.37 3.40
N THR A 84 0.72 -13.93 4.55
CA THR A 84 0.17 -15.29 4.66
C THR A 84 -1.18 -15.24 5.37
N VAL A 85 -2.19 -15.89 4.81
CA VAL A 85 -3.50 -16.09 5.46
C VAL A 85 -3.62 -17.55 5.87
N PHE A 86 -4.03 -17.78 7.12
CA PHE A 86 -4.16 -19.12 7.71
C PHE A 86 -5.31 -19.17 8.72
N PHE A 87 -5.75 -20.37 9.10
CA PHE A 87 -6.74 -20.51 10.17
C PHE A 87 -6.16 -20.16 11.55
N CYS A 88 -6.80 -19.25 12.28
CA CYS A 88 -6.34 -18.86 13.62
C CYS A 88 -6.25 -20.06 14.58
N SER A 89 -7.10 -21.08 14.41
CA SER A 89 -7.10 -22.31 15.20
C SER A 89 -5.94 -23.26 14.87
N ASN A 90 -5.38 -23.16 13.66
CA ASN A 90 -4.28 -23.99 13.19
C ASN A 90 -3.41 -23.24 12.18
N ARG A 91 -2.27 -22.71 12.64
CA ARG A 91 -1.34 -21.93 11.81
C ARG A 91 -0.77 -22.68 10.61
N SER A 92 -0.78 -24.01 10.64
CA SER A 92 -0.30 -24.85 9.54
C SER A 92 -1.29 -24.95 8.38
N ASP A 93 -2.56 -24.62 8.61
CA ASP A 93 -3.60 -24.65 7.57
C ASP A 93 -3.60 -23.30 6.83
N VAL A 94 -2.61 -23.15 5.95
CA VAL A 94 -2.43 -21.96 5.10
C VAL A 94 -3.43 -21.98 3.95
N ILE A 95 -4.09 -20.83 3.75
CA ILE A 95 -5.12 -20.61 2.73
C ILE A 95 -4.53 -19.82 1.56
N GLU A 96 -3.70 -18.82 1.85
CA GLU A 96 -3.12 -17.95 0.85
C GLU A 96 -1.71 -17.51 1.25
N GLU A 97 -0.81 -17.43 0.28
CA GLU A 97 0.51 -16.83 0.41
C GLU A 97 0.72 -15.84 -0.75
N ARG A 98 1.13 -14.62 -0.40
CA ARG A 98 1.45 -13.56 -1.36
C ARG A 98 2.85 -13.05 -1.08
N GLU A 99 3.57 -12.77 -2.17
CA GLU A 99 4.87 -12.12 -2.12
C GLU A 99 4.78 -10.75 -2.79
N TYR A 100 5.10 -9.72 -2.03
CA TYR A 100 5.10 -8.34 -2.46
C TYR A 100 6.52 -7.82 -2.56
N ARG A 101 6.75 -6.98 -3.56
CA ARG A 101 7.90 -6.07 -3.59
C ARG A 101 7.44 -4.64 -3.38
N CYS A 102 7.93 -3.98 -2.35
CA CYS A 102 7.69 -2.56 -2.10
C CYS A 102 8.42 -1.71 -3.15
N LEU A 103 7.66 -0.85 -3.82
CA LEU A 103 8.17 0.06 -4.84
C LEU A 103 8.41 1.46 -4.27
N GLY A 104 7.56 1.88 -3.33
CA GLY A 104 7.67 3.17 -2.68
C GLY A 104 6.71 3.29 -1.51
N GLN A 105 7.06 4.18 -0.60
CA GLN A 105 6.20 4.59 0.50
C GLN A 105 6.22 6.10 0.67
N TRP A 106 5.11 6.65 1.12
CA TRP A 106 4.98 8.07 1.47
C TRP A 106 3.90 8.25 2.54
N VAL A 107 3.97 9.37 3.23
CA VAL A 107 3.06 9.71 4.33
C VAL A 107 2.14 10.85 3.90
N GLU A 108 0.83 10.67 4.12
CA GLU A 108 -0.18 11.72 4.00
C GLU A 108 -1.00 11.78 5.29
N GLY A 109 -0.77 12.83 6.10
CA GLY A 109 -1.31 12.88 7.46
C GLY A 109 -0.65 11.80 8.32
N ASP A 110 -1.46 10.97 8.97
CA ASP A 110 -0.99 9.85 9.81
C ASP A 110 -0.90 8.52 9.02
N ILE A 111 -1.40 8.49 7.78
CA ILE A 111 -1.39 7.30 6.93
C ILE A 111 -0.08 7.18 6.17
N THR A 112 0.57 6.02 6.30
CA THR A 112 1.63 5.57 5.41
C THR A 112 1.04 4.75 4.27
N PHE A 113 1.19 5.25 3.05
CA PHE A 113 0.87 4.50 1.84
C PHE A 113 2.08 3.72 1.38
N THR A 114 1.87 2.46 0.99
CA THR A 114 2.91 1.59 0.45
C THR A 114 2.44 1.00 -0.87
N TYR A 115 3.09 1.38 -1.95
CA TYR A 115 2.79 0.84 -3.27
C TYR A 115 3.68 -0.36 -3.56
N THR A 116 3.07 -1.48 -3.92
CA THR A 116 3.74 -2.77 -4.07
C THR A 116 3.47 -3.41 -5.43
N GLU A 117 4.43 -4.21 -5.89
CA GLU A 117 4.27 -5.19 -6.98
C GLU A 117 3.99 -6.56 -6.37
N ARG A 118 2.89 -7.20 -6.76
CA ARG A 118 2.62 -8.61 -6.49
C ARG A 118 3.47 -9.47 -7.39
N ARG A 119 4.45 -10.16 -6.80
CA ARG A 119 5.43 -10.95 -7.56
C ARG A 119 4.88 -12.26 -8.10
N ASP A 120 3.79 -12.77 -7.52
CA ASP A 120 3.10 -13.99 -7.95
C ASP A 120 2.21 -13.77 -9.17
N GLN A 121 1.65 -12.57 -9.34
CA GLN A 121 0.65 -12.27 -10.37
C GLN A 121 1.02 -11.10 -11.30
N ALA A 122 2.17 -10.45 -11.10
CA ALA A 122 2.61 -9.26 -11.83
C ALA A 122 1.57 -8.12 -11.84
N THR A 123 0.82 -8.00 -10.75
CA THR A 123 -0.15 -6.92 -10.50
C THR A 123 0.41 -5.94 -9.47
N TYR A 124 -0.31 -4.85 -9.23
CA TYR A 124 0.08 -3.86 -8.23
C TYR A 124 -0.98 -3.76 -7.15
N GLU A 125 -0.56 -3.49 -5.94
CA GLU A 125 -1.44 -3.32 -4.80
C GLU A 125 -0.87 -2.27 -3.86
N CYS A 126 -1.75 -1.42 -3.35
CA CYS A 126 -1.39 -0.41 -2.38
C CYS A 126 -1.95 -0.79 -1.01
N PHE A 127 -1.16 -0.53 0.02
CA PHE A 127 -1.60 -0.62 1.41
C PHE A 127 -1.62 0.77 2.02
N ALA A 128 -2.66 1.06 2.78
CA ALA A 128 -2.71 2.18 3.70
C ALA A 128 -2.54 1.63 5.12
N GLY A 129 -1.65 2.23 5.91
CA GLY A 129 -1.46 1.78 7.28
C GLY A 129 -0.99 2.88 8.21
N GLU A 130 -1.19 2.64 9.50
CA GLU A 130 -0.77 3.50 10.60
C GLU A 130 0.09 2.68 11.54
N VAL A 131 1.27 3.21 11.87
CA VAL A 131 2.18 2.61 12.84
C VAL A 131 1.92 3.29 14.17
N VAL A 132 1.34 2.55 15.13
CA VAL A 132 1.06 3.09 16.47
C VAL A 132 2.36 3.12 17.27
N ASP A 133 3.11 2.02 17.23
CA ASP A 133 4.45 1.89 17.78
C ASP A 133 5.22 0.76 17.06
N ASP A 134 6.40 0.40 17.57
CA ASP A 134 7.25 -0.65 16.97
C ASP A 134 6.64 -2.06 17.03
N ASP A 135 5.60 -2.26 17.84
CA ASP A 135 4.95 -3.56 18.08
C ASP A 135 3.53 -3.64 17.51
N GLU A 136 2.89 -2.51 17.22
CA GLU A 136 1.49 -2.45 16.79
C GLU A 136 1.30 -1.58 15.53
N ILE A 137 0.72 -2.20 14.49
CA ILE A 137 0.37 -1.52 13.25
C ILE A 137 -1.05 -1.85 12.82
N PHE A 138 -1.67 -0.95 12.07
CA PHE A 138 -2.95 -1.16 11.40
C PHE A 138 -2.74 -1.06 9.91
N ILE A 139 -3.22 -2.03 9.15
CA ILE A 139 -3.09 -2.02 7.68
C ILE A 139 -4.42 -2.34 7.00
N MET A 140 -4.60 -1.80 5.81
CA MET A 140 -5.72 -2.11 4.93
C MET A 140 -5.31 -2.01 3.47
N GLU A 141 -5.97 -2.80 2.61
CA GLU A 141 -5.82 -2.70 1.16
C GLU A 141 -6.42 -1.37 0.68
N ALA A 142 -5.65 -0.63 -0.11
CA ALA A 142 -5.99 0.67 -0.69
C ALA A 142 -6.13 0.60 -2.23
N GLY A 143 -6.34 -0.61 -2.75
CA GLY A 143 -6.48 -0.89 -4.18
C GLY A 143 -5.21 -0.62 -4.99
N VAL A 144 -5.36 -0.52 -6.32
CA VAL A 144 -4.22 -0.35 -7.24
C VAL A 144 -3.70 1.09 -7.34
N ASN A 145 -4.42 2.06 -6.79
CA ASN A 145 -4.16 3.50 -6.94
C ASN A 145 -4.10 4.25 -5.60
N CYS A 146 -3.82 3.54 -4.51
CA CYS A 146 -3.69 4.12 -3.16
C CYS A 146 -4.85 5.05 -2.81
N GLN A 147 -6.07 4.51 -2.74
CA GLN A 147 -7.27 5.29 -2.47
C GLN A 147 -7.16 6.08 -1.15
N ARG A 148 -7.59 7.35 -1.19
CA ARG A 148 -7.62 8.26 -0.02
C ARG A 148 -8.94 8.14 0.74
N GLY A 149 -8.94 8.67 1.97
CA GLY A 149 -10.12 8.67 2.85
C GLY A 149 -10.37 7.34 3.55
N LEU A 150 -9.32 6.52 3.67
CA LEU A 150 -9.33 5.26 4.39
C LEU A 150 -9.00 5.52 5.86
N GLU A 151 -9.72 4.87 6.78
CA GLU A 151 -9.48 4.97 8.22
C GLU A 151 -8.85 3.66 8.71
N ALA A 152 -7.52 3.55 8.59
CA ALA A 152 -6.80 2.33 8.92
C ALA A 152 -6.91 1.98 10.41
N LEU A 153 -6.84 2.95 11.32
CA LEU A 153 -7.08 2.71 12.75
C LEU A 153 -8.49 2.16 13.06
N SER A 154 -9.52 2.62 12.34
CA SER A 154 -10.91 2.24 12.61
C SER A 154 -11.29 0.89 11.99
N TYR A 155 -10.84 0.63 10.76
CA TYR A 155 -11.31 -0.49 9.94
C TYR A 155 -10.22 -1.41 9.42
N GLY A 156 -8.95 -1.01 9.60
CA GLY A 156 -7.82 -1.82 9.20
C GLY A 156 -7.64 -3.05 10.09
N MET A 157 -6.87 -4.00 9.57
CA MET A 157 -6.42 -5.14 10.33
C MET A 157 -5.33 -4.70 11.30
N LYS A 158 -5.61 -4.86 12.60
CA LYS A 158 -4.61 -4.74 13.65
C LYS A 158 -3.63 -5.90 13.57
N LEU A 159 -2.35 -5.59 13.44
CA LEU A 159 -1.25 -6.54 13.41
C LEU A 159 -0.29 -6.24 14.57
N VAL A 160 0.10 -7.28 15.29
CA VAL A 160 1.00 -7.20 16.44
C VAL A 160 2.28 -7.97 16.15
N LYS A 161 3.42 -7.35 16.42
CA LYS A 161 4.74 -7.93 16.22
C LYS A 161 4.94 -9.19 17.04
N GLN A 162 5.61 -10.15 16.45
CA GLN A 162 6.07 -11.38 17.06
C GLN A 162 7.57 -11.23 17.31
N GLY A 163 8.00 -11.67 18.51
CA GLY A 163 9.29 -11.32 19.13
C GLY A 163 10.55 -11.56 18.29
#